data_AF-A0A9N7N3H7-F1
#
_entry.id   AF-A0A9N7N3H7-F1
#
_cell.length_a   1.000
_cell.length_b   1.000
_cell.length_c   1.000
_cell.angle_alpha   90.00
_cell.angle_beta   90.00
_cell.angle_gamma   90.00
#
_symmetry.space_group_name_H-M   'P 1'
#
loop_
_entity.id
_entity.type
_entity.pdbx_description
1 polymer ?
#
loop_
_entity_poly.entity_id
_entity_poly.type
_entity_poly.pdbx_seq_one_letter_code
_entity_poly.pdbx_strand_id
1 'polypeptide(L)'
;MAEGGLRDGVRSEARLLLHEEDDSCRRKKRDSGAACFFVYGYGGTGKTYLWRTLAARLRLHGRIVLCVASSGIASLLLPGGRTAQYSRFEVPISVHENSSCEINQASPLAKLIIRSSLFIWDEAPTMHKNCFEVVQASFKAVMGALDPTNHHKPFGGKTVVFGGDFLQIIPVVPKGSRQEIVNAAINSSSIWGECTVLSLTKNMRLRSIGDSNECDELAAFVDWIASIGDGTLGVMGALDPTNHYKPFGGKTVVFGGDFLQIIPVVPKGSRQEIVNAAINSSSIWGECTVLSLTKNMRLRSIGDSNERDELAAFVDWIASIGDGTLGGKNDGCSLIDIPDDLLLESSDDPIVKIVESTFPIFKNATDDPSYLKDRVILAPTLDIVESINEYMSSLNLTEGRTYLSSDSTCKSDSNTDFVAQLHTSEFLNTIKCSGTPNHELI
;
A
#
# COMPACT_ATOMS: atom_id res chain seq x y z
N MET A 1 4.24 13.25 -37.68
CA MET A 1 4.16 11.84 -38.14
C MET A 1 4.39 10.80 -37.03
N ALA A 2 4.38 11.18 -35.73
CA ALA A 2 4.70 10.27 -34.62
C ALA A 2 3.48 9.61 -33.93
N GLU A 3 2.25 9.87 -34.37
CA GLU A 3 1.03 9.30 -33.78
C GLU A 3 0.60 7.93 -34.36
N GLY A 4 1.14 7.53 -35.51
CA GLY A 4 0.69 6.33 -36.24
C GLY A 4 1.07 5.03 -35.53
N GLY A 5 2.32 4.91 -35.08
CA GLY A 5 2.83 3.69 -34.45
C GLY A 5 2.49 3.54 -32.96
N LEU A 6 1.79 4.51 -32.36
CA LEU A 6 1.23 4.47 -31.00
C LEU A 6 0.04 3.50 -30.91
N ARG A 7 -0.59 3.22 -32.05
CA ARG A 7 -1.91 2.60 -32.14
C ARG A 7 -1.87 1.10 -32.37
N ASP A 8 -0.92 0.54 -33.13
CA ASP A 8 -1.16 -0.80 -33.70
C ASP A 8 -1.03 -2.00 -32.73
N GLY A 9 -0.02 -2.04 -31.86
CA GLY A 9 0.18 -3.19 -30.95
C GLY A 9 -0.79 -3.21 -29.76
N VAL A 10 -1.07 -2.06 -29.17
CA VAL A 10 -2.10 -1.95 -28.11
C VAL A 10 -3.49 -2.07 -28.73
N ARG A 11 -3.73 -1.60 -29.98
CA ARG A 11 -5.00 -1.85 -30.67
C ARG A 11 -5.19 -3.28 -31.10
N SER A 12 -4.17 -4.05 -31.48
CA SER A 12 -4.37 -5.45 -31.89
C SER A 12 -4.83 -6.30 -30.71
N GLU A 13 -4.18 -6.16 -29.56
CA GLU A 13 -4.55 -6.87 -28.33
C GLU A 13 -5.86 -6.34 -27.74
N ALA A 14 -6.05 -5.02 -27.70
CA ALA A 14 -7.34 -4.44 -27.30
C ALA A 14 -8.46 -4.82 -28.28
N ARG A 15 -8.18 -4.99 -29.58
CA ARG A 15 -9.16 -5.48 -30.57
C ARG A 15 -9.46 -6.95 -30.37
N LEU A 16 -8.50 -7.80 -30.00
CA LEU A 16 -8.79 -9.19 -29.65
C LEU A 16 -9.69 -9.27 -28.41
N LEU A 17 -9.37 -8.49 -27.38
CA LEU A 17 -10.18 -8.38 -26.16
C LEU A 17 -11.57 -7.74 -26.40
N LEU A 18 -11.71 -6.88 -27.41
CA LEU A 18 -12.98 -6.19 -27.73
C LEU A 18 -13.80 -6.86 -28.84
N HIS A 19 -13.19 -7.53 -29.84
CA HIS A 19 -13.90 -8.22 -30.92
C HIS A 19 -14.56 -9.52 -30.44
N GLU A 20 -14.00 -10.20 -29.43
CA GLU A 20 -14.73 -11.29 -28.78
C GLU A 20 -16.00 -10.80 -28.05
N GLU A 21 -16.08 -9.51 -27.68
CA GLU A 21 -17.26 -8.93 -27.03
C GLU A 21 -18.23 -8.15 -27.96
N ASP A 22 -17.77 -7.68 -29.12
CA ASP A 22 -18.57 -6.87 -30.08
C ASP A 22 -19.26 -7.72 -31.17
N ASP A 23 -18.88 -8.98 -31.43
CA ASP A 23 -19.48 -9.84 -32.48
C ASP A 23 -20.79 -10.56 -32.07
N SER A 24 -21.62 -9.89 -31.26
CA SER A 24 -23.03 -10.28 -31.04
C SER A 24 -23.97 -9.79 -32.15
N CYS A 25 -23.48 -9.13 -33.22
CA CYS A 25 -24.31 -8.74 -34.36
C CYS A 25 -24.12 -9.65 -35.58
N ARG A 26 -24.88 -10.75 -35.55
CA ARG A 26 -25.38 -11.53 -36.71
C ARG A 26 -24.38 -12.49 -37.40
N ARG A 27 -24.53 -13.75 -36.98
CA ARG A 27 -24.27 -15.04 -37.68
C ARG A 27 -22.91 -15.71 -37.42
N LYS A 28 -23.02 -16.84 -36.69
CA LYS A 28 -22.13 -18.01 -36.56
C LYS A 28 -21.11 -18.00 -35.41
N LYS A 29 -21.59 -18.28 -34.19
CA LYS A 29 -21.38 -19.56 -33.46
C LYS A 29 -21.96 -19.41 -32.06
N ARG A 30 -23.03 -20.16 -31.78
CA ARG A 30 -23.41 -20.53 -30.41
C ARG A 30 -22.36 -21.54 -29.95
N ASP A 31 -21.41 -21.16 -29.09
CA ASP A 31 -20.85 -22.06 -28.04
C ASP A 31 -19.71 -21.54 -27.13
N SER A 32 -19.24 -20.29 -27.21
CA SER A 32 -18.10 -19.87 -26.36
C SER A 32 -18.29 -18.48 -25.78
N GLY A 33 -18.91 -18.40 -24.60
CA GLY A 33 -19.25 -17.15 -23.90
C GLY A 33 -18.49 -16.92 -22.59
N ALA A 34 -17.29 -17.49 -22.43
CA ALA A 34 -16.45 -17.32 -21.25
C ALA A 34 -14.99 -17.29 -21.69
N ALA A 35 -14.26 -16.22 -21.37
CA ALA A 35 -12.85 -16.09 -21.73
C ALA A 35 -12.02 -15.61 -20.53
N CYS A 36 -11.00 -16.40 -20.19
CA CYS A 36 -9.94 -15.98 -19.29
C CYS A 36 -8.74 -15.50 -20.12
N PHE A 37 -8.23 -14.31 -19.82
CA PHE A 37 -7.02 -13.79 -20.43
C PHE A 37 -5.96 -13.46 -19.39
N PHE A 38 -4.70 -13.63 -19.77
CA PHE A 38 -3.57 -13.10 -19.02
C PHE A 38 -2.73 -12.19 -19.93
N VAL A 39 -2.66 -10.90 -19.60
CA VAL A 39 -1.82 -9.94 -20.30
C VAL A 39 -0.48 -9.82 -19.58
N TYR A 40 0.52 -10.48 -20.16
CA TYR A 40 1.91 -10.36 -19.78
C TYR A 40 2.54 -9.10 -20.39
N GLY A 41 3.34 -8.38 -19.62
CA GLY A 41 4.13 -7.27 -20.15
C GLY A 41 5.08 -6.75 -19.09
N TYR A 42 6.33 -6.50 -19.47
CA TYR A 42 7.34 -5.99 -18.54
C TYR A 42 7.10 -4.51 -18.18
N GLY A 43 7.84 -3.98 -17.21
CA GLY A 43 7.72 -2.59 -16.76
C GLY A 43 7.78 -1.58 -17.91
N GLY A 44 6.78 -0.69 -18.01
CA GLY A 44 6.74 0.37 -19.04
C GLY A 44 6.03 0.01 -20.36
N THR A 45 5.51 -1.21 -20.50
CA THR A 45 4.75 -1.66 -21.68
C THR A 45 3.33 -1.09 -21.81
N GLY A 46 2.83 -0.38 -20.79
CA GLY A 46 1.54 0.29 -20.85
C GLY A 46 0.32 -0.54 -20.40
N LYS A 47 0.50 -1.63 -19.63
CA LYS A 47 -0.60 -2.43 -19.06
C LYS A 47 -1.71 -1.58 -18.41
N THR A 48 -1.33 -0.66 -17.52
CA THR A 48 -2.28 0.24 -16.84
C THR A 48 -3.03 1.15 -17.82
N TYR A 49 -2.39 1.57 -18.90
CA TYR A 49 -3.05 2.35 -19.96
C TYR A 49 -4.08 1.51 -20.72
N LEU A 50 -3.77 0.24 -20.99
CA LEU A 50 -4.71 -0.72 -21.57
C LEU A 50 -5.94 -0.91 -20.67
N TRP A 51 -5.74 -1.10 -19.36
CA TRP A 51 -6.84 -1.21 -18.39
C TRP A 51 -7.76 0.00 -18.37
N ARG A 52 -7.17 1.21 -18.35
CA ARG A 52 -7.93 2.46 -18.41
C ARG A 52 -8.73 2.58 -19.71
N THR A 53 -8.13 2.21 -20.83
CA THR A 53 -8.76 2.31 -22.16
C THR A 53 -9.93 1.34 -22.30
N LEU A 54 -9.75 0.07 -21.87
CA LEU A 54 -10.80 -0.94 -21.88
C LEU A 54 -11.96 -0.57 -20.96
N ALA A 55 -11.65 -0.15 -19.73
CA ALA A 55 -12.67 0.27 -18.77
C ALA A 55 -13.46 1.48 -19.28
N ALA A 56 -12.79 2.49 -19.85
CA ALA A 56 -13.46 3.67 -20.41
C ALA A 56 -14.37 3.31 -21.59
N ARG A 57 -13.89 2.44 -22.51
CA ARG A 57 -14.65 2.03 -23.69
C ARG A 57 -15.93 1.26 -23.35
N LEU A 58 -15.85 0.32 -22.40
CA LEU A 58 -17.01 -0.47 -21.97
C LEU A 58 -17.99 0.36 -21.15
N ARG A 59 -17.50 1.27 -20.29
CA ARG A 59 -18.35 2.20 -19.53
C ARG A 59 -19.10 3.16 -20.45
N LEU A 60 -18.50 3.60 -21.56
CA LEU A 60 -19.17 4.40 -22.60
C LEU A 60 -20.41 3.68 -23.17
N HIS A 61 -20.35 2.35 -23.28
CA HIS A 61 -21.46 1.51 -23.74
C HIS A 61 -22.43 1.11 -22.62
N GLY A 62 -22.34 1.74 -21.44
CA GLY A 62 -23.20 1.45 -20.29
C GLY A 62 -22.92 0.11 -19.61
N ARG A 63 -21.80 -0.56 -19.94
CA ARG A 63 -21.41 -1.82 -19.31
C ARG A 63 -20.64 -1.56 -18.01
N ILE A 64 -20.78 -2.48 -17.06
CA ILE A 64 -20.10 -2.41 -15.75
C ILE A 64 -18.78 -3.18 -15.84
N VAL A 65 -17.68 -2.51 -15.50
CA VAL A 65 -16.32 -3.06 -15.43
C VAL A 65 -15.78 -2.92 -14.01
N LEU A 66 -15.36 -4.05 -13.43
CA LEU A 66 -14.76 -4.10 -12.11
C LEU A 66 -13.24 -4.23 -12.24
N CYS A 67 -12.53 -3.18 -11.82
CA CYS A 67 -11.07 -3.17 -11.75
C CYS A 67 -10.63 -3.52 -10.34
N VAL A 68 -9.72 -4.47 -10.23
CA VAL A 68 -9.19 -5.02 -9.00
C VAL A 68 -7.68 -5.05 -9.11
N ALA A 69 -6.98 -4.81 -7.99
CA ALA A 69 -5.53 -4.99 -7.94
C ALA A 69 -5.15 -5.81 -6.70
N SER A 70 -4.00 -6.46 -6.78
CA SER A 70 -3.44 -7.25 -5.68
C SER A 70 -2.90 -6.40 -4.52
N SER A 71 -2.47 -5.15 -4.80
CA SER A 71 -1.96 -4.20 -3.80
C SER A 71 -2.82 -2.93 -3.73
N GLY A 72 -2.93 -2.34 -2.53
CA GLY A 72 -3.62 -1.07 -2.30
C GLY A 72 -3.09 0.07 -3.17
N ILE A 73 -1.77 0.17 -3.30
CA ILE A 73 -1.13 1.20 -4.12
C ILE A 73 -1.44 0.99 -5.61
N ALA A 74 -1.39 -0.25 -6.09
CA ALA A 74 -1.72 -0.58 -7.47
C ALA A 74 -3.20 -0.29 -7.80
N SER A 75 -4.10 -0.46 -6.82
CA SER A 75 -5.53 -0.20 -7.00
C SER A 75 -5.85 1.27 -7.29
N LEU A 76 -5.05 2.21 -6.75
CA LEU A 76 -5.20 3.66 -6.97
C LEU A 76 -4.96 4.06 -8.43
N LEU A 77 -4.19 3.27 -9.17
CA LEU A 77 -3.87 3.55 -10.57
C LEU A 77 -5.00 3.16 -11.52
N LEU A 78 -5.96 2.35 -11.05
CA LEU A 78 -7.10 1.85 -11.83
C LEU A 78 -8.37 2.70 -11.60
N PRO A 79 -9.21 2.93 -12.63
CA PRO A 79 -10.44 3.72 -12.49
C PRO A 79 -11.47 3.07 -11.54
N GLY A 80 -11.54 3.55 -10.30
CA GLY A 80 -12.39 2.95 -9.26
C GLY A 80 -11.86 1.59 -8.78
N GLY A 81 -10.55 1.38 -8.87
CA GLY A 81 -9.88 0.17 -8.41
C GLY A 81 -10.06 -0.03 -6.90
N ARG A 82 -10.19 -1.29 -6.50
CA ARG A 82 -10.17 -1.72 -5.09
C ARG A 82 -9.25 -2.92 -4.95
N THR A 83 -8.72 -3.13 -3.75
CA THR A 83 -7.94 -4.34 -3.45
C THR A 83 -8.81 -5.59 -3.50
N ALA A 84 -8.31 -6.66 -4.12
CA ALA A 84 -9.01 -7.94 -4.21
C ALA A 84 -9.37 -8.52 -2.83
N GLN A 85 -8.42 -8.46 -1.91
CA GLN A 85 -8.45 -9.21 -0.65
C GLN A 85 -9.39 -8.57 0.39
N TYR A 86 -9.30 -7.26 0.62
CA TYR A 86 -10.03 -6.58 1.71
C TYR A 86 -11.33 -5.86 1.31
N SER A 87 -11.50 -5.44 0.04
CA SER A 87 -12.48 -4.38 -0.30
C SER A 87 -13.49 -4.71 -1.42
N ARG A 88 -13.25 -5.78 -2.19
CA ARG A 88 -14.12 -6.13 -3.33
C ARG A 88 -14.74 -7.52 -3.21
N PHE A 89 -13.99 -8.55 -2.83
CA PHE A 89 -14.48 -9.94 -2.81
C PHE A 89 -14.46 -10.61 -1.42
N GLU A 90 -14.13 -9.86 -0.36
CA GLU A 90 -14.10 -10.36 1.02
C GLU A 90 -13.30 -11.68 1.15
N VAL A 91 -12.11 -11.71 0.52
CA VAL A 91 -11.27 -12.92 0.53
C VAL A 91 -10.62 -13.06 1.92
N PRO A 92 -10.68 -14.25 2.55
CA PRO A 92 -10.06 -14.47 3.86
C PRO A 92 -8.56 -14.11 3.88
N ILE A 93 -8.08 -13.61 5.01
CA ILE A 93 -6.67 -13.19 5.21
C ILE A 93 -5.71 -14.40 5.08
N SER A 94 -6.18 -15.60 5.44
CA SER A 94 -5.48 -16.89 5.24
C SER A 94 -6.25 -17.76 4.25
N VAL A 95 -5.78 -17.81 3.00
CA VAL A 95 -6.43 -18.60 1.93
C VAL A 95 -5.79 -19.98 1.84
N HIS A 96 -6.52 -21.00 2.27
CA HIS A 96 -6.15 -22.42 2.12
C HIS A 96 -6.91 -23.05 0.95
N GLU A 97 -6.52 -24.25 0.52
CA GLU A 97 -7.13 -24.94 -0.64
C GLU A 97 -8.66 -25.13 -0.50
N ASN A 98 -9.18 -25.14 0.74
CA ASN A 98 -10.60 -25.33 1.04
C ASN A 98 -11.33 -24.03 1.45
N SER A 99 -10.69 -22.88 1.32
CA SER A 99 -11.33 -21.60 1.65
C SER A 99 -12.44 -21.25 0.64
N SER A 100 -13.51 -20.61 1.09
CA SER A 100 -14.57 -20.06 0.23
C SER A 100 -14.74 -18.56 0.51
N CYS A 101 -15.11 -17.75 -0.48
CA CYS A 101 -15.59 -16.39 -0.18
C CYS A 101 -17.05 -16.50 0.29
N GLU A 102 -17.39 -15.83 1.38
CA GLU A 102 -18.75 -15.76 1.94
C GLU A 102 -19.68 -14.83 1.15
N ILE A 103 -19.72 -14.98 -0.18
CA ILE A 103 -20.61 -14.18 -1.03
C ILE A 103 -21.99 -14.82 -1.04
N ASN A 104 -22.87 -14.37 -0.15
CA ASN A 104 -24.28 -14.77 -0.16
C ASN A 104 -24.95 -14.32 -1.47
N GLN A 105 -25.76 -15.19 -2.07
CA GLN A 105 -26.48 -14.93 -3.33
C GLN A 105 -27.40 -13.70 -3.27
N ALA A 106 -27.93 -13.38 -2.08
CA ALA A 106 -28.77 -12.20 -1.88
C ALA A 106 -27.98 -10.89 -1.69
N SER A 107 -26.65 -10.96 -1.56
CA SER A 107 -25.80 -9.81 -1.24
C SER A 107 -25.79 -8.76 -2.37
N PRO A 108 -25.59 -7.47 -2.03
CA PRO A 108 -25.35 -6.43 -3.02
C PRO A 108 -24.17 -6.75 -3.95
N LEU A 109 -23.15 -7.44 -3.42
CA LEU A 109 -21.97 -7.86 -4.17
C LEU A 109 -22.30 -8.92 -5.23
N ALA A 110 -23.11 -9.92 -4.90
CA ALA A 110 -23.57 -10.91 -5.87
C ALA A 110 -24.34 -10.26 -7.03
N LYS A 111 -25.24 -9.32 -6.73
CA LYS A 111 -25.96 -8.53 -7.75
C LYS A 111 -25.01 -7.73 -8.64
N LEU A 112 -23.95 -7.18 -8.07
CA LEU A 112 -22.92 -6.46 -8.82
C LEU A 112 -22.14 -7.41 -9.74
N ILE A 113 -21.74 -8.59 -9.26
CA ILE A 113 -21.04 -9.61 -10.06
C ILE A 113 -21.92 -10.04 -11.24
N ILE A 114 -23.21 -10.29 -11.01
CA ILE A 114 -24.17 -10.69 -12.04
C ILE A 114 -24.27 -9.63 -13.13
N ARG A 115 -24.34 -8.34 -12.77
CA ARG A 115 -24.45 -7.22 -13.73
C ARG A 115 -23.11 -6.82 -14.38
N SER A 116 -21.98 -7.30 -13.84
CA SER A 116 -20.66 -6.97 -14.36
C SER A 116 -20.36 -7.74 -15.65
N SER A 117 -19.75 -7.06 -16.61
CA SER A 117 -19.38 -7.62 -17.91
C SER A 117 -17.93 -8.09 -17.94
N LEU A 118 -17.02 -7.28 -17.37
CA LEU A 118 -15.59 -7.51 -17.39
C LEU A 118 -14.98 -7.33 -16.00
N PHE A 119 -14.08 -8.23 -15.65
CA PHE A 119 -13.24 -8.15 -14.47
C PHE A 119 -11.79 -7.98 -14.91
N ILE A 120 -11.14 -6.92 -14.43
CA ILE A 120 -9.71 -6.65 -14.68
C ILE A 120 -8.99 -6.81 -13.35
N TRP A 121 -7.94 -7.62 -13.34
CA TRP A 121 -7.12 -7.87 -12.16
C TRP A 121 -5.66 -7.53 -12.44
N ASP A 122 -5.17 -6.42 -11.87
CA ASP A 122 -3.79 -5.96 -12.06
C ASP A 122 -2.86 -6.51 -10.95
N GLU A 123 -1.58 -6.70 -11.30
CA GLU A 123 -0.55 -7.32 -10.46
C GLU A 123 -0.91 -8.74 -9.96
N ALA A 124 -1.56 -9.54 -10.80
CA ALA A 124 -1.99 -10.90 -10.46
C ALA A 124 -0.85 -11.84 -9.97
N PRO A 125 0.38 -11.83 -10.53
CA PRO A 125 1.47 -12.71 -10.09
C PRO A 125 1.89 -12.55 -8.62
N THR A 126 1.54 -11.44 -7.98
CA THR A 126 1.90 -11.17 -6.58
C THR A 126 1.04 -11.92 -5.56
N MET A 127 -0.09 -12.49 -5.98
CA MET A 127 -1.04 -13.19 -5.11
C MET A 127 -0.93 -14.71 -5.21
N HIS A 128 -1.23 -15.39 -4.10
CA HIS A 128 -1.29 -16.84 -4.04
C HIS A 128 -2.41 -17.39 -4.94
N LYS A 129 -2.15 -18.50 -5.66
CA LYS A 129 -3.09 -19.12 -6.59
C LYS A 129 -4.48 -19.38 -6.00
N ASN A 130 -4.52 -19.83 -4.75
CA ASN A 130 -5.76 -20.11 -4.02
C ASN A 130 -6.71 -18.91 -4.04
N CYS A 131 -6.20 -17.66 -3.98
CA CYS A 131 -7.06 -16.48 -4.03
C CYS A 131 -7.90 -16.42 -5.32
N PHE A 132 -7.31 -16.81 -6.45
CA PHE A 132 -8.01 -16.83 -7.73
C PHE A 132 -8.99 -18.02 -7.82
N GLU A 133 -8.61 -19.17 -7.26
CA GLU A 133 -9.44 -20.39 -7.23
C GLU A 133 -10.69 -20.20 -6.37
N VAL A 134 -10.55 -19.55 -5.22
CA VAL A 134 -11.69 -19.20 -4.36
C VAL A 134 -12.64 -18.24 -5.07
N VAL A 135 -12.11 -17.18 -5.70
CA VAL A 135 -12.95 -16.23 -6.46
C VAL A 135 -13.65 -16.93 -7.63
N GLN A 136 -12.96 -17.82 -8.35
CA GLN A 136 -13.56 -18.61 -9.41
C GLN A 136 -14.71 -19.48 -8.88
N ALA A 137 -14.51 -20.19 -7.76
CA ALA A 137 -15.53 -21.03 -7.15
C ALA A 137 -16.76 -20.21 -6.75
N SER A 138 -16.56 -19.04 -6.15
CA SER A 138 -17.66 -18.14 -5.79
C SER A 138 -18.41 -17.60 -7.01
N PHE A 139 -17.72 -17.26 -8.11
CA PHE A 139 -18.40 -16.83 -9.33
C PHE A 139 -19.19 -17.96 -9.96
N LYS A 140 -18.64 -19.18 -10.00
CA LYS A 140 -19.35 -20.39 -10.44
C LYS A 140 -20.59 -20.65 -9.58
N ALA A 141 -20.52 -20.45 -8.26
CA ALA A 141 -21.67 -20.62 -7.37
C ALA A 141 -22.76 -19.56 -7.62
N VAL A 142 -22.40 -18.27 -7.71
CA VAL A 142 -23.36 -17.17 -7.95
C VAL A 142 -24.00 -17.28 -9.33
N MET A 143 -23.21 -17.54 -10.37
CA MET A 143 -23.69 -17.64 -11.75
C MET A 143 -24.37 -18.98 -12.05
N GLY A 144 -23.95 -20.06 -11.39
CA GLY A 144 -24.56 -21.39 -11.48
C GLY A 144 -25.96 -21.46 -10.88
N ALA A 145 -26.21 -20.66 -9.83
CA ALA A 145 -27.56 -20.49 -9.26
C ALA A 145 -28.55 -19.84 -10.26
N LEU A 146 -28.05 -19.04 -11.21
CA LEU A 146 -28.88 -18.44 -12.27
C LEU A 146 -29.06 -19.38 -13.46
N ASP A 147 -28.00 -20.07 -13.85
CA ASP A 147 -28.00 -21.04 -14.95
C ASP A 147 -27.00 -22.16 -14.63
N PRO A 148 -27.47 -23.40 -14.41
CA PRO A 148 -26.62 -24.54 -14.06
C PRO A 148 -25.48 -24.81 -15.04
N THR A 149 -25.62 -24.41 -16.31
CA THR A 149 -24.55 -24.59 -17.32
C THR A 149 -23.30 -23.76 -17.03
N ASN A 150 -23.40 -22.74 -16.17
CA ASN A 150 -22.27 -21.89 -15.78
C ASN A 150 -21.31 -22.53 -14.78
N HIS A 151 -21.70 -23.62 -14.10
CA HIS A 151 -20.79 -24.33 -13.18
C HIS A 151 -19.53 -24.86 -13.87
N HIS A 152 -19.65 -25.22 -15.15
CA HIS A 152 -18.55 -25.77 -15.93
C HIS A 152 -17.75 -24.72 -16.70
N LYS A 153 -18.16 -23.44 -16.67
CA LYS A 153 -17.47 -22.35 -17.36
C LYS A 153 -16.48 -21.64 -16.43
N PRO A 154 -15.31 -21.19 -16.91
CA PRO A 154 -14.39 -20.38 -16.12
C PRO A 154 -15.13 -19.16 -15.56
N PHE A 155 -14.90 -18.87 -14.27
CA PHE A 155 -15.54 -17.76 -13.55
C PHE A 155 -17.06 -17.64 -13.75
N GLY A 156 -17.78 -18.77 -13.90
CA GLY A 156 -19.23 -18.76 -14.05
C GLY A 156 -19.71 -18.14 -15.37
N GLY A 157 -18.87 -18.14 -16.41
CA GLY A 157 -19.18 -17.51 -17.70
C GLY A 157 -18.86 -16.02 -17.77
N LYS A 158 -18.10 -15.48 -16.82
CA LYS A 158 -17.64 -14.08 -16.83
C LYS A 158 -16.29 -13.94 -17.50
N THR A 159 -16.09 -12.84 -18.23
CA THR A 159 -14.80 -12.49 -18.81
C THR A 159 -13.89 -11.91 -17.73
N VAL A 160 -12.72 -12.53 -17.53
CA VAL A 160 -11.72 -12.10 -16.55
C VAL A 160 -10.38 -11.91 -17.24
N VAL A 161 -9.75 -10.77 -17.00
CA VAL A 161 -8.44 -10.41 -17.55
C VAL A 161 -7.47 -10.18 -16.40
N PHE A 162 -6.46 -11.03 -16.32
CA PHE A 162 -5.33 -10.89 -15.41
C PHE A 162 -4.22 -10.09 -16.06
N GLY A 163 -3.57 -9.24 -15.28
CA GLY A 163 -2.46 -8.39 -15.69
C GLY A 163 -1.30 -8.53 -14.74
N GLY A 164 -0.08 -8.55 -15.26
CA GLY A 164 1.10 -8.51 -14.41
C GLY A 164 2.38 -8.89 -15.11
N ASP A 165 3.43 -8.98 -14.32
CA ASP A 165 4.77 -9.33 -14.76
C ASP A 165 5.39 -10.31 -13.76
N PHE A 166 5.65 -11.54 -14.22
CA PHE A 166 6.27 -12.59 -13.41
C PHE A 166 7.72 -12.28 -13.03
N LEU A 167 8.36 -11.32 -13.70
CA LEU A 167 9.73 -10.88 -13.41
C LEU A 167 9.80 -9.84 -12.28
N GLN A 168 8.66 -9.41 -11.74
CA GLN A 168 8.62 -8.45 -10.63
C GLN A 168 8.58 -9.17 -9.29
N ILE A 169 7.38 -9.38 -8.74
CA ILE A 169 7.18 -9.93 -7.41
C ILE A 169 6.30 -11.17 -7.54
N ILE A 170 6.82 -12.29 -7.05
CA ILE A 170 6.11 -13.56 -6.92
C ILE A 170 5.37 -13.63 -5.58
N PRO A 171 4.44 -14.58 -5.38
CA PRO A 171 3.67 -14.66 -4.14
C PRO A 171 4.56 -14.87 -2.92
N VAL A 172 4.25 -14.16 -1.84
CA VAL A 172 4.98 -14.30 -0.57
C VAL A 172 4.44 -15.52 0.17
N VAL A 173 5.30 -16.54 0.34
CA VAL A 173 5.02 -17.74 1.16
C VAL A 173 5.94 -17.69 2.39
N PRO A 174 5.42 -17.33 3.58
CA PRO A 174 6.24 -17.25 4.79
C PRO A 174 6.93 -18.58 5.11
N LYS A 175 8.26 -18.56 5.24
CA LYS A 175 9.11 -19.75 5.48
C LYS A 175 9.01 -20.84 4.40
N GLY A 176 8.46 -20.52 3.23
CA GLY A 176 8.32 -21.46 2.13
C GLY A 176 9.63 -21.76 1.41
N SER A 177 9.80 -23.01 1.02
CA SER A 177 10.80 -23.46 0.06
C SER A 177 10.53 -22.90 -1.35
N ARG A 178 11.55 -22.95 -2.22
CA ARG A 178 11.42 -22.54 -3.62
C ARG A 178 10.28 -23.27 -4.34
N GLN A 179 10.08 -24.56 -4.06
CA GLN A 179 8.99 -25.35 -4.65
C GLN A 179 7.63 -24.87 -4.18
N GLU A 180 7.47 -24.54 -2.91
CA GLU A 180 6.22 -24.00 -2.36
C GLU A 180 5.88 -22.63 -2.97
N ILE A 181 6.88 -21.77 -3.17
CA ILE A 181 6.68 -20.46 -3.83
C ILE A 181 6.25 -20.62 -5.29
N VAL A 182 6.89 -21.54 -6.04
CA VAL A 182 6.50 -21.83 -7.43
C VAL A 182 5.11 -22.45 -7.49
N ASN A 183 4.78 -23.36 -6.57
CA ASN A 183 3.45 -23.96 -6.48
C ASN A 183 2.37 -22.94 -6.10
N ALA A 184 2.71 -21.89 -5.37
CA ALA A 184 1.82 -20.79 -5.00
C ALA A 184 1.51 -19.84 -6.16
N ALA A 185 2.31 -19.83 -7.22
CA ALA A 185 2.12 -18.93 -8.35
C ALA A 185 0.90 -19.29 -9.21
N ILE A 186 0.29 -18.28 -9.84
CA ILE A 186 -0.93 -18.45 -10.65
C ILE A 186 -0.72 -19.39 -11.85
N ASN A 187 0.48 -19.48 -12.40
CA ASN A 187 0.81 -20.40 -13.50
C ASN A 187 0.80 -21.89 -13.07
N SER A 188 0.85 -22.16 -11.77
CA SER A 188 0.69 -23.48 -11.16
C SER A 188 -0.77 -23.78 -10.76
N SER A 189 -1.71 -22.88 -11.06
CA SER A 189 -3.14 -23.07 -10.80
C SER A 189 -3.80 -23.88 -11.91
N SER A 190 -4.87 -24.59 -11.56
CA SER A 190 -5.78 -25.22 -12.52
C SER A 190 -6.39 -24.22 -13.52
N ILE A 191 -6.56 -22.96 -13.09
CA ILE A 191 -7.12 -21.87 -13.91
C ILE A 191 -6.21 -21.55 -15.10
N TRP A 192 -4.89 -21.72 -14.94
CA TRP A 192 -3.92 -21.30 -15.96
C TRP A 192 -4.12 -22.00 -17.31
N GLY A 193 -4.54 -23.28 -17.30
CA GLY A 193 -4.81 -24.05 -18.51
C GLY A 193 -5.99 -23.53 -19.33
N GLU A 194 -6.89 -22.75 -18.72
CA GLU A 194 -8.05 -22.13 -19.38
C GLU A 194 -7.78 -20.68 -19.82
N CYS A 195 -6.61 -20.11 -19.50
CA CYS A 195 -6.31 -18.71 -19.78
C CYS A 195 -5.48 -18.54 -21.07
N THR A 196 -5.92 -17.60 -21.90
CA THR A 196 -5.18 -17.19 -23.10
C THR A 196 -4.16 -16.12 -22.75
N VAL A 197 -2.87 -16.40 -22.97
CA VAL A 197 -1.78 -15.47 -22.65
C VAL A 197 -1.52 -14.52 -23.82
N LEU A 198 -1.65 -13.22 -23.57
CA LEU A 198 -1.33 -12.14 -24.50
C LEU A 198 -0.09 -11.40 -24.00
N SER A 199 0.83 -11.03 -24.89
CA SER A 199 2.12 -10.44 -24.50
C SER A 199 2.31 -9.05 -25.09
N LEU A 200 2.49 -8.05 -24.24
CA LEU A 200 2.91 -6.71 -24.62
C LEU A 200 4.44 -6.64 -24.66
N THR A 201 4.99 -6.66 -25.87
CA THR A 201 6.45 -6.70 -26.10
C THR A 201 7.08 -5.33 -26.25
N LYS A 202 6.28 -4.27 -26.44
CA LYS A 202 6.76 -2.94 -26.80
C LYS A 202 6.79 -2.01 -25.60
N ASN A 203 7.98 -1.55 -25.20
CA ASN A 203 8.13 -0.55 -24.14
C ASN A 203 7.70 0.84 -24.65
N MET A 204 6.74 1.44 -23.96
CA MET A 204 6.18 2.73 -24.33
C MET A 204 6.90 3.90 -23.63
N ARG A 205 7.65 3.65 -22.54
CA ARG A 205 8.43 4.68 -21.83
C ARG A 205 9.64 5.17 -22.63
N LEU A 206 10.17 4.33 -23.52
CA LEU A 206 11.30 4.68 -24.40
C LEU A 206 10.92 5.72 -25.48
N ARG A 207 9.63 5.94 -25.73
CA ARG A 207 9.15 6.79 -26.84
C ARG A 207 8.81 8.23 -26.45
N SER A 208 8.91 8.59 -25.17
CA SER A 208 8.66 9.96 -24.71
C SER A 208 9.88 10.88 -24.82
N ILE A 209 11.02 10.36 -25.25
CA ILE A 209 12.28 11.10 -25.34
C ILE A 209 12.48 11.51 -26.79
N GLY A 210 12.62 12.82 -27.03
CA GLY A 210 12.74 13.41 -28.37
C GLY A 210 14.15 13.40 -28.94
N ASP A 211 15.15 12.99 -28.15
CA ASP A 211 16.56 12.99 -28.52
C ASP A 211 17.09 11.56 -28.76
N SER A 212 17.80 11.34 -29.87
CA SER A 212 18.15 9.99 -30.35
C SER A 212 19.19 9.29 -29.49
N ASN A 213 20.13 10.03 -28.90
CA ASN A 213 21.21 9.45 -28.10
C ASN A 213 20.72 8.97 -26.72
N GLU A 214 19.83 9.73 -26.07
CA GLU A 214 19.22 9.31 -24.80
C GLU A 214 18.28 8.11 -24.98
N CYS A 215 17.64 7.99 -26.15
CA CYS A 215 16.83 6.82 -26.49
C CYS A 215 17.65 5.53 -26.56
N ASP A 216 18.85 5.58 -27.13
CA ASP A 216 19.73 4.41 -27.26
C ASP A 216 20.30 3.98 -25.90
N GLU A 217 20.71 4.93 -25.05
CA GLU A 217 21.15 4.63 -23.68
C GLU A 217 20.01 4.05 -22.82
N LEU A 218 18.81 4.62 -22.92
CA LEU A 218 17.66 4.12 -22.19
C LEU A 218 17.18 2.77 -22.72
N ALA A 219 17.28 2.52 -24.03
CA ALA A 219 17.01 1.22 -24.62
C ALA A 219 17.99 0.17 -24.10
N ALA A 220 19.29 0.47 -24.09
CA ALA A 220 20.31 -0.39 -23.52
C ALA A 220 20.06 -0.67 -22.03
N PHE A 221 19.61 0.33 -21.27
CA PHE A 221 19.23 0.16 -19.87
C PHE A 221 17.98 -0.71 -19.68
N VAL A 222 16.96 -0.56 -20.55
CA VAL A 222 15.76 -1.41 -20.53
C VAL A 222 16.10 -2.85 -20.89
N ASP A 223 16.94 -3.06 -21.90
CA ASP A 223 17.42 -4.39 -22.30
C ASP A 223 18.26 -5.01 -21.18
N TRP A 224 19.07 -4.21 -20.49
CA TRP A 224 19.81 -4.65 -19.30
C TRP A 224 18.87 -5.07 -18.16
N ILE A 225 17.83 -4.29 -17.84
CA ILE A 225 16.83 -4.67 -16.83
C ILE A 225 16.09 -5.96 -17.24
N ALA A 226 15.72 -6.09 -18.52
CA ALA A 226 15.10 -7.30 -19.03
C ALA A 226 16.03 -8.51 -18.88
N SER A 227 17.32 -8.32 -19.16
CA SER A 227 18.38 -9.33 -19.02
C SER A 227 18.69 -9.68 -17.55
N ILE A 228 18.33 -8.82 -16.60
CA ILE A 228 18.36 -9.15 -15.16
C ILE A 228 17.17 -10.04 -14.83
N GLY A 229 15.98 -9.66 -15.31
CA GLY A 229 14.75 -10.40 -15.05
C GLY A 229 14.76 -11.81 -15.64
N ASP A 230 15.30 -11.99 -16.85
CA ASP A 230 15.40 -13.30 -17.50
C ASP A 230 16.54 -14.19 -16.97
N GLY A 231 17.43 -13.63 -16.13
CA GLY A 231 18.59 -14.34 -15.58
C GLY A 231 19.69 -14.67 -16.59
N THR A 232 19.72 -14.00 -17.76
CA THR A 232 20.75 -14.18 -18.79
C THR A 232 22.02 -13.40 -18.49
N LEU A 233 21.93 -12.33 -17.69
CA LEU A 233 23.10 -11.72 -17.07
C LEU A 233 23.65 -12.69 -16.02
N GLY A 234 24.83 -13.23 -16.30
CA GLY A 234 25.53 -14.15 -15.39
C GLY A 234 25.52 -13.62 -13.96
N VAL A 235 25.18 -14.50 -13.01
CA VAL A 235 25.28 -14.24 -11.57
C VAL A 235 26.64 -13.59 -11.30
N MET A 236 26.69 -12.47 -10.58
CA MET A 236 27.90 -11.62 -10.41
C MET A 236 29.21 -12.37 -10.09
N GLY A 237 29.15 -13.57 -9.50
CA GLY A 237 30.30 -14.45 -9.29
C GLY A 237 30.92 -15.03 -10.56
N ALA A 238 30.20 -15.06 -11.69
CA ALA A 238 30.67 -15.51 -12.99
C ALA A 238 31.45 -14.43 -13.76
N LEU A 239 31.30 -13.15 -13.41
CA LEU A 239 31.98 -12.02 -14.06
C LEU A 239 33.32 -11.67 -13.41
N ASP A 240 33.44 -11.82 -12.08
CA ASP A 240 34.68 -11.72 -11.32
C ASP A 240 34.60 -12.67 -10.10
N PRO A 241 35.43 -13.73 -10.04
CA PRO A 241 35.45 -14.68 -8.92
C PRO A 241 35.71 -14.05 -7.55
N THR A 242 36.33 -12.86 -7.52
CA THR A 242 36.65 -12.15 -6.28
C THR A 242 35.45 -11.40 -5.69
N ASN A 243 34.34 -11.26 -6.42
CA ASN A 243 33.13 -10.59 -5.95
C ASN A 243 32.51 -11.26 -4.72
N HIS A 244 32.73 -12.56 -4.52
CA HIS A 244 32.27 -13.27 -3.32
C HIS A 244 32.90 -12.77 -2.01
N TYR A 245 34.07 -12.14 -2.09
CA TYR A 245 34.80 -11.61 -0.94
C TYR A 245 34.66 -10.10 -0.78
N LYS A 246 33.97 -9.43 -1.70
CA LYS A 246 33.74 -7.98 -1.67
C LYS A 246 32.37 -7.67 -1.07
N PRO A 247 32.22 -6.58 -0.32
CA PRO A 247 30.94 -6.17 0.21
C PRO A 247 29.99 -5.87 -0.95
N PHE A 248 28.73 -6.29 -0.82
CA PHE A 248 27.70 -6.13 -1.87
C PHE A 248 28.10 -6.63 -3.27
N GLY A 249 28.98 -7.64 -3.34
CA GLY A 249 29.43 -8.19 -4.63
C GLY A 249 30.29 -7.23 -5.45
N GLY A 250 31.00 -6.29 -4.78
CA GLY A 250 31.85 -5.29 -5.43
C GLY A 250 31.09 -4.06 -5.94
N LYS A 251 29.82 -3.89 -5.55
CA LYS A 251 29.02 -2.71 -5.89
C LYS A 251 29.23 -1.60 -4.86
N THR A 252 29.37 -0.37 -5.35
CA THR A 252 29.33 0.83 -4.50
C THR A 252 27.90 1.02 -3.99
N VAL A 253 27.73 0.93 -2.67
CA VAL A 253 26.46 1.16 -1.98
C VAL A 253 26.63 2.35 -1.04
N VAL A 254 25.70 3.29 -1.07
CA VAL A 254 25.72 4.48 -0.21
C VAL A 254 24.58 4.37 0.80
N PHE A 255 24.93 4.38 2.08
CA PHE A 255 23.97 4.46 3.17
C PHE A 255 23.80 5.91 3.59
N GLY A 256 22.56 6.40 3.61
CA GLY A 256 22.22 7.70 4.16
C GLY A 256 21.48 7.52 5.48
N GLY A 257 21.89 8.25 6.51
CA GLY A 257 21.26 8.18 7.82
C GLY A 257 21.96 9.10 8.81
N ASP A 258 21.27 9.33 9.93
CA ASP A 258 21.75 10.10 11.06
C ASP A 258 21.60 9.24 12.32
N PHE A 259 22.72 8.85 12.91
CA PHE A 259 22.76 7.96 14.08
C PHE A 259 22.16 8.60 15.34
N LEU A 260 21.94 9.91 15.31
CA LEU A 260 21.38 10.69 16.41
C LEU A 260 19.85 10.76 16.36
N GLN A 261 19.21 10.23 15.30
CA GLN A 261 17.75 10.26 15.15
C GLN A 261 17.08 9.06 15.81
N ILE A 262 17.26 7.86 15.26
CA ILE A 262 16.58 6.65 15.75
C ILE A 262 17.53 5.45 15.63
N ILE A 263 17.80 4.80 16.75
CA ILE A 263 18.55 3.54 16.83
C ILE A 263 17.58 2.37 16.52
N PRO A 264 18.04 1.24 15.95
CA PRO A 264 17.16 0.10 15.70
C PRO A 264 16.36 -0.35 16.94
N VAL A 265 15.05 -0.54 16.76
CA VAL A 265 14.17 -0.99 17.83
C VAL A 265 14.29 -2.50 17.99
N VAL A 266 14.81 -2.94 19.14
CA VAL A 266 14.84 -4.35 19.55
C VAL A 266 13.75 -4.55 20.60
N PRO A 267 12.63 -5.23 20.29
CA PRO A 267 11.54 -5.43 21.24
C PRO A 267 12.03 -6.16 22.51
N LYS A 268 11.81 -5.54 23.68
CA LYS A 268 12.30 -6.03 24.99
C LYS A 268 13.83 -6.17 25.08
N GLY A 269 14.57 -5.59 24.14
CA GLY A 269 16.02 -5.61 24.11
C GLY A 269 16.62 -4.69 25.16
N SER A 270 17.73 -5.13 25.75
CA SER A 270 18.63 -4.31 26.54
C SER A 270 19.33 -3.25 25.68
N ARG A 271 19.89 -2.23 26.33
CA ARG A 271 20.72 -1.20 25.65
C ARG A 271 21.85 -1.82 24.82
N GLN A 272 22.48 -2.89 25.31
CA GLN A 272 23.56 -3.58 24.60
C GLN A 272 23.07 -4.26 23.33
N GLU A 273 21.90 -4.90 23.37
CA GLU A 273 21.29 -5.55 22.20
C GLU A 273 20.86 -4.52 21.15
N ILE A 274 20.34 -3.37 21.57
CA ILE A 274 19.99 -2.25 20.70
C ILE A 274 21.24 -1.70 19.97
N VAL A 275 22.33 -1.46 20.71
CA VAL A 275 23.60 -1.00 20.12
C VAL A 275 24.20 -2.06 19.20
N ASN A 276 24.13 -3.35 19.57
CA ASN A 276 24.64 -4.44 18.74
C ASN A 276 23.82 -4.62 17.44
N ALA A 277 22.56 -4.20 17.42
CA ALA A 277 21.72 -4.21 16.23
C ALA A 277 21.98 -3.03 15.28
N ALA A 278 22.71 -1.99 15.72
CA ALA A 278 23.04 -0.84 14.89
C ALA A 278 24.10 -1.18 13.82
N ILE A 279 24.02 -0.51 12.67
CA ILE A 279 24.90 -0.78 11.53
C ILE A 279 26.38 -0.57 11.86
N ASN A 280 26.71 0.30 12.82
CA ASN A 280 28.06 0.54 13.31
C ASN A 280 28.67 -0.66 14.07
N SER A 281 27.84 -1.58 14.56
CA SER A 281 28.25 -2.86 15.16
C SER A 281 28.33 -3.99 14.14
N SER A 282 27.93 -3.75 12.88
CA SER A 282 27.96 -4.76 11.83
C SER A 282 29.36 -5.00 11.29
N SER A 283 29.64 -6.23 10.85
CA SER A 283 30.93 -6.58 10.22
C SER A 283 31.23 -5.76 8.96
N ILE A 284 30.19 -5.33 8.24
CA ILE A 284 30.33 -4.49 7.03
C ILE A 284 30.78 -3.07 7.35
N TRP A 285 30.64 -2.60 8.59
CA TRP A 285 30.96 -1.23 8.96
C TRP A 285 32.44 -0.89 8.77
N GLY A 286 33.33 -1.86 9.00
CA GLY A 286 34.77 -1.70 8.79
C GLY A 286 35.17 -1.46 7.33
N GLU A 287 34.27 -1.77 6.40
CA GLU A 287 34.45 -1.57 4.95
C GLU A 287 33.74 -0.29 4.45
N CYS A 288 32.97 0.38 5.31
CA CYS A 288 32.28 1.63 5.00
C CYS A 288 33.24 2.83 5.12
N THR A 289 33.17 3.74 4.15
CA THR A 289 33.78 5.07 4.29
C THR A 289 32.72 6.04 4.79
N VAL A 290 32.94 6.65 5.96
CA VAL A 290 32.01 7.63 6.55
C VAL A 290 32.23 8.99 5.90
N LEU A 291 31.17 9.55 5.32
CA LEU A 291 31.15 10.89 4.75
C LEU A 291 30.20 11.76 5.58
N SER A 292 30.71 12.83 6.20
CA SER A 292 29.93 13.72 7.05
C SER A 292 29.54 14.99 6.30
N LEU A 293 28.25 15.32 6.30
CA LEU A 293 27.75 16.61 5.83
C LEU A 293 27.72 17.59 7.01
N THR A 294 28.56 18.62 6.99
CA THR A 294 28.71 19.57 8.10
C THR A 294 27.92 20.86 7.92
N LYS A 295 27.21 21.02 6.79
CA LYS A 295 26.53 22.26 6.45
C LYS A 295 25.02 22.09 6.47
N ASN A 296 24.35 22.76 7.41
CA ASN A 296 22.90 22.81 7.46
C ASN A 296 22.36 23.72 6.35
N MET A 297 21.75 23.12 5.33
CA MET A 297 21.21 23.85 4.19
C MET A 297 19.89 24.57 4.48
N ARG A 298 19.19 24.25 5.60
CA ARG A 298 17.93 24.90 6.00
C ARG A 298 18.11 26.36 6.43
N LEU A 299 19.30 26.74 6.90
CA LEU A 299 19.64 28.10 7.29
C LEU A 299 19.84 29.06 6.09
N ARG A 300 19.88 28.52 4.85
CA ARG A 300 20.16 29.31 3.63
C ARG A 300 18.93 29.96 2.99
N SER A 301 17.73 29.49 3.29
CA SER A 301 16.48 29.97 2.66
C SER A 301 15.85 31.19 3.33
N ILE A 302 16.35 31.59 4.50
CA ILE A 302 15.81 32.71 5.29
C ILE A 302 16.48 34.00 4.82
N GLY A 303 15.69 35.03 4.50
CA GLY A 303 16.19 36.33 4.03
C GLY A 303 16.58 37.28 5.16
N ASP A 304 15.92 37.17 6.32
CA ASP A 304 16.17 37.99 7.51
C ASP A 304 17.42 37.51 8.27
N SER A 305 18.21 38.44 8.82
CA SER A 305 19.39 38.11 9.62
C SER A 305 19.03 37.63 11.02
N ASN A 306 17.99 38.19 11.65
CA ASN A 306 17.68 37.87 13.05
C ASN A 306 17.05 36.48 13.20
N GLU A 307 16.07 36.13 12.35
CA GLU A 307 15.47 34.79 12.33
C GLU A 307 16.51 33.70 12.00
N ARG A 308 17.53 34.04 11.19
CA ARG A 308 18.61 33.11 10.85
C ARG A 308 19.49 32.82 12.07
N ASP A 309 19.79 33.83 12.88
CA ASP A 309 20.63 33.70 14.07
C ASP A 309 19.90 32.92 15.19
N GLU A 310 18.61 33.16 15.39
CA GLU A 310 17.76 32.39 16.32
C GLU A 310 17.65 30.92 15.88
N LEU A 311 17.38 30.66 14.60
CA LEU A 311 17.31 29.30 14.08
C LEU A 311 18.68 28.59 14.13
N ALA A 312 19.78 29.32 13.91
CA ALA A 312 21.12 28.76 14.05
C ALA A 312 21.40 28.34 15.50
N ALA A 313 21.07 29.19 16.48
CA ALA A 313 21.19 28.86 17.90
C ALA A 313 20.37 27.63 18.28
N PHE A 314 19.13 27.52 17.80
CA PHE A 314 18.29 26.35 18.01
C PHE A 314 18.86 25.07 17.37
N VAL A 315 19.37 25.17 16.14
CA VAL A 315 20.02 24.05 15.45
C VAL A 315 21.26 23.57 16.20
N ASP A 316 22.08 24.49 16.68
CA ASP A 316 23.29 24.16 17.45
C ASP A 316 22.95 23.55 18.81
N TRP A 317 21.86 23.98 19.45
CA TRP A 317 21.35 23.36 20.66
C TRP A 317 20.89 21.91 20.42
N ILE A 318 20.09 21.65 19.38
CA ILE A 318 19.69 20.28 19.01
C ILE A 318 20.90 19.41 18.68
N ALA A 319 21.87 19.93 17.91
CA ALA A 319 23.09 19.18 17.58
C ALA A 319 23.87 18.81 18.85
N SER A 320 23.96 19.73 19.81
CA SER A 320 24.63 19.51 21.08
C SER A 320 23.93 18.48 21.99
N ILE A 321 22.60 18.33 21.87
CA ILE A 321 21.86 17.24 22.52
C ILE A 321 22.26 15.90 21.89
N GLY A 322 22.26 15.82 20.55
CA GLY A 322 22.61 14.60 19.83
C GLY A 322 24.06 14.17 20.08
N ASP A 323 24.99 15.11 20.08
CA ASP A 323 26.42 14.85 20.34
C ASP A 323 26.70 14.53 21.82
N GLY A 324 25.72 14.69 22.71
CA GLY A 324 25.87 14.46 24.14
C GLY A 324 26.88 15.40 24.79
N THR A 325 27.05 16.61 24.23
CA THR A 325 27.86 17.70 24.79
C THR A 325 27.05 18.54 25.78
N LEU A 326 25.72 18.44 25.73
CA LEU A 326 24.78 18.97 26.72
C LEU A 326 24.45 17.94 27.80
N GLY A 327 24.36 18.42 29.04
CA GLY A 327 24.17 17.60 30.23
C GLY A 327 25.49 17.07 30.81
N GLY A 328 25.43 16.60 32.06
CA GLY A 328 26.59 16.17 32.84
C GLY A 328 27.34 14.95 32.28
N LYS A 329 27.94 14.14 33.15
CA LYS A 329 28.63 12.91 32.70
C LYS A 329 27.61 11.98 32.02
N ASN A 330 27.94 11.46 30.83
CA ASN A 330 27.13 10.48 30.09
C ASN A 330 27.14 9.09 30.76
N ASP A 331 26.60 8.99 31.97
CA ASP A 331 26.44 7.76 32.76
C ASP A 331 25.11 7.03 32.50
N GLY A 332 24.28 7.57 31.61
CA GLY A 332 22.98 7.02 31.22
C GLY A 332 21.79 7.88 31.61
N CYS A 333 21.98 8.90 32.45
CA CYS A 333 20.96 9.89 32.82
C CYS A 333 21.55 11.30 32.73
N SER A 334 21.46 11.92 31.55
CA SER A 334 21.89 13.31 31.36
C SER A 334 20.71 14.26 31.59
N LEU A 335 20.87 15.22 32.51
CA LEU A 335 19.93 16.33 32.68
C LEU A 335 20.22 17.39 31.61
N ILE A 336 19.22 17.76 30.83
CA ILE A 336 19.31 18.77 29.78
C ILE A 336 18.42 19.94 30.19
N ASP A 337 18.97 21.15 30.20
CA ASP A 337 18.20 22.37 30.39
C ASP A 337 17.52 22.74 29.08
N ILE A 338 16.18 22.83 29.12
CA ILE A 338 15.37 23.27 27.98
C ILE A 338 15.32 24.81 28.00
N PRO A 339 15.60 25.49 26.87
CA PRO A 339 15.51 26.94 26.77
C PRO A 339 14.16 27.49 27.21
N ASP A 340 14.17 28.60 27.96
CA ASP A 340 12.97 29.20 28.57
C ASP A 340 11.92 29.64 27.52
N ASP A 341 12.34 29.98 26.31
CA ASP A 341 11.47 30.32 25.17
C ASP A 341 10.67 29.12 24.64
N LEU A 342 11.11 27.90 24.92
CA LEU A 342 10.41 26.66 24.58
C LEU A 342 9.54 26.14 25.74
N LEU A 343 9.58 26.79 26.90
CA LEU A 343 8.87 26.39 28.10
C LEU A 343 7.60 27.23 28.30
N LEU A 344 6.51 26.53 28.64
CA LEU A 344 5.32 27.17 29.19
C LEU A 344 5.36 27.02 30.71
N GLU A 345 5.72 28.09 31.43
CA GLU A 345 5.71 28.07 32.90
C GLU A 345 4.29 27.86 33.43
N SER A 346 3.97 26.76 34.10
CA SER A 346 2.63 26.52 34.66
C SER A 346 2.63 26.53 36.20
N SER A 347 1.86 27.43 36.81
CA SER A 347 1.49 27.36 38.24
C SER A 347 0.27 26.47 38.50
N ASP A 348 -0.55 26.25 37.47
CA ASP A 348 -1.86 25.59 37.50
C ASP A 348 -1.86 24.35 36.59
N ASP A 349 -3.04 23.83 36.22
CA ASP A 349 -3.19 22.64 35.36
C ASP A 349 -2.45 22.81 34.01
N PRO A 350 -1.44 21.95 33.72
CA PRO A 350 -0.66 22.02 32.49
C PRO A 350 -1.50 21.88 31.21
N ILE A 351 -2.57 21.08 31.25
CA ILE A 351 -3.45 20.86 30.08
C ILE A 351 -4.17 22.15 29.72
N VAL A 352 -4.72 22.84 30.72
CA VAL A 352 -5.39 24.13 30.54
C VAL A 352 -4.44 25.13 29.90
N LYS A 353 -3.22 25.24 30.43
CA LYS A 353 -2.25 26.22 29.96
C LYS A 353 -1.76 25.95 28.53
N ILE A 354 -1.52 24.68 28.17
CA ILE A 354 -1.16 24.29 26.80
C ILE A 354 -2.30 24.64 25.83
N VAL A 355 -3.56 24.37 26.21
CA VAL A 355 -4.72 24.65 25.37
C VAL A 355 -4.96 26.16 25.23
N GLU A 356 -4.82 26.94 26.30
CA GLU A 356 -4.99 28.41 26.24
C GLU A 356 -3.85 29.09 25.47
N SER A 357 -2.61 28.60 25.59
CA SER A 357 -1.47 29.09 24.81
C SER A 357 -1.61 28.76 23.32
N THR A 358 -2.00 27.52 23.00
CA THR A 358 -2.08 27.04 21.61
C THR A 358 -3.37 27.51 20.92
N PHE A 359 -4.50 27.55 21.63
CA PHE A 359 -5.82 27.91 21.13
C PHE A 359 -6.50 29.03 21.96
N PRO A 360 -5.95 30.26 21.98
CA PRO A 360 -6.40 31.32 22.89
C PRO A 360 -7.85 31.76 22.70
N ILE A 361 -8.37 31.67 21.47
CA ILE A 361 -9.73 32.14 21.14
C ILE A 361 -10.72 30.96 21.11
N PHE A 362 -10.34 29.73 21.46
CA PHE A 362 -11.21 28.54 21.30
C PHE A 362 -12.59 28.69 21.97
N LYS A 363 -12.63 29.26 23.19
CA LYS A 363 -13.87 29.54 23.94
C LYS A 363 -14.79 30.58 23.26
N ASN A 364 -14.22 31.46 22.42
CA ASN A 364 -14.90 32.62 21.82
C ASN A 364 -14.98 32.55 20.29
N ALA A 365 -14.32 31.57 19.66
CA ALA A 365 -14.20 31.46 18.22
C ALA A 365 -15.51 30.93 17.64
N THR A 366 -16.18 31.76 16.85
CA THR A 366 -17.23 31.32 15.92
C THR A 366 -16.67 30.26 14.97
N ASP A 367 -17.46 29.21 14.67
CA ASP A 367 -17.23 28.05 13.78
C ASP A 367 -16.41 28.33 12.49
N ASP A 368 -15.15 28.73 12.60
CA ASP A 368 -14.24 28.95 11.48
C ASP A 368 -13.24 27.78 11.43
N PRO A 369 -13.43 26.83 10.49
CA PRO A 369 -12.53 25.69 10.34
C PRO A 369 -11.10 26.08 9.98
N SER A 370 -10.86 27.32 9.52
CA SER A 370 -9.51 27.77 9.17
C SER A 370 -8.63 28.00 10.41
N TYR A 371 -9.21 28.43 11.53
CA TYR A 371 -8.51 28.69 12.78
C TYR A 371 -7.82 27.43 13.36
N LEU A 372 -8.41 26.26 13.13
CA LEU A 372 -7.88 24.98 13.62
C LEU A 372 -6.80 24.38 12.71
N LYS A 373 -6.66 24.84 11.46
CA LYS A 373 -5.77 24.19 10.48
C LYS A 373 -4.29 24.42 10.76
N ASP A 374 -3.95 25.55 11.37
CA ASP A 374 -2.56 25.99 11.52
C ASP A 374 -1.98 25.70 12.92
N ARG A 375 -2.71 24.94 13.74
CA ARG A 375 -2.38 24.71 15.15
C ARG A 375 -2.48 23.21 15.49
N VAL A 376 -1.52 22.70 16.24
CA VAL A 376 -1.47 21.30 16.66
C VAL A 376 -0.86 21.19 18.05
N ILE A 377 -1.40 20.28 18.87
CA ILE A 377 -0.76 19.83 20.10
C ILE A 377 -0.26 18.41 19.88
N LEU A 378 1.02 18.18 20.15
CA LEU A 378 1.65 16.86 20.09
C LEU A 378 1.91 16.38 21.50
N ALA A 379 1.57 15.13 21.79
CA ALA A 379 1.82 14.51 23.09
C ALA A 379 2.53 13.16 22.94
N PRO A 380 3.37 12.77 23.93
CA PRO A 380 4.20 11.57 23.83
C PRO A 380 3.42 10.27 23.99
N THR A 381 2.24 10.30 24.62
CA THR A 381 1.37 9.13 24.83
C THR A 381 -0.07 9.42 24.41
N LEU A 382 -0.78 8.36 24.02
CA LEU A 382 -2.19 8.45 23.63
C LEU A 382 -3.07 8.93 24.79
N ASP A 383 -2.79 8.51 26.02
CA ASP A 383 -3.58 8.90 27.21
C ASP A 383 -3.58 10.43 27.44
N ILE A 384 -2.46 11.09 27.16
CA ILE A 384 -2.35 12.55 27.25
C ILE A 384 -3.13 13.20 26.11
N VAL A 385 -3.06 12.63 24.89
CA VAL A 385 -3.88 13.10 23.75
C VAL A 385 -5.37 13.01 24.09
N GLU A 386 -5.83 11.90 24.68
CA GLU A 386 -7.21 11.73 25.10
C GLU A 386 -7.62 12.76 26.15
N SER A 387 -6.79 12.99 27.17
CA SER A 387 -7.05 13.97 28.23
C SER A 387 -7.18 15.40 27.70
N ILE A 388 -6.32 15.79 26.74
CA ILE A 388 -6.38 17.10 26.08
C ILE A 388 -7.63 17.23 25.21
N ASN A 389 -7.96 16.18 24.46
CA ASN A 389 -9.16 16.18 23.61
C ASN A 389 -10.44 16.25 24.43
N GLU A 390 -10.54 15.51 25.54
CA GLU A 390 -11.67 15.60 26.48
C GLU A 390 -11.81 17.01 27.05
N TYR A 391 -10.70 17.62 27.47
CA TYR A 391 -10.71 19.00 27.95
C TYR A 391 -11.15 19.99 26.87
N MET A 392 -10.61 19.90 25.65
CA MET A 392 -11.04 20.77 24.53
C MET A 392 -12.51 20.57 24.18
N SER A 393 -13.00 19.34 24.18
CA SER A 393 -14.42 19.03 23.96
C SER A 393 -15.31 19.64 25.03
N SER A 394 -14.87 19.68 26.30
CA SER A 394 -15.60 20.29 27.41
C SER A 394 -15.76 21.81 27.29
N LEU A 395 -14.91 22.47 26.48
CA LEU A 395 -14.97 23.90 26.23
C LEU A 395 -15.99 24.27 25.13
N ASN A 396 -16.49 23.29 24.37
CA ASN A 396 -17.52 23.53 23.36
C ASN A 396 -18.88 23.79 24.02
N LEU A 397 -19.48 24.95 23.74
CA LEU A 397 -20.78 25.36 24.27
C LEU A 397 -21.98 24.81 23.47
N THR A 398 -21.72 24.10 22.36
CA THR A 398 -22.73 23.50 21.48
C THR A 398 -23.27 22.19 22.04
N GLU A 399 -24.55 21.89 21.78
CA GLU A 399 -25.18 20.64 22.20
C GLU A 399 -24.50 19.44 21.49
N GLY A 400 -23.70 18.68 22.24
CA GLY A 400 -22.97 17.51 21.74
C GLY A 400 -23.91 16.39 21.32
N ARG A 401 -23.47 15.56 20.37
CA ARG A 401 -24.23 14.37 19.95
C ARG A 401 -23.34 13.16 20.07
N THR A 402 -23.63 12.35 21.09
CA THR A 402 -22.90 11.11 21.30
C THR A 402 -23.30 10.05 20.26
N TYR A 403 -22.34 9.65 19.43
CA TYR A 403 -22.45 8.52 18.51
C TYR A 403 -21.70 7.33 19.11
N LEU A 404 -22.43 6.25 19.40
CA LEU A 404 -21.90 5.00 19.93
C LEU A 404 -21.56 4.03 18.79
N SER A 405 -20.45 3.31 18.89
CA SER A 405 -20.01 2.39 17.82
C SER A 405 -20.88 1.13 17.66
N SER A 406 -21.70 0.78 18.64
CA SER A 406 -22.66 -0.33 18.57
C SER A 406 -23.95 0.00 19.32
N ASP A 407 -25.08 -0.11 18.64
CA ASP A 407 -26.44 0.10 19.18
C ASP A 407 -27.14 -1.22 19.53
N SER A 408 -26.81 -2.31 18.83
CA SER A 408 -27.40 -3.64 19.05
C SER A 408 -26.49 -4.78 18.55
N THR A 409 -26.56 -5.94 19.19
CA THR A 409 -25.88 -7.15 18.72
C THR A 409 -26.80 -7.96 17.81
N CYS A 410 -26.34 -8.30 16.60
CA CYS A 410 -27.13 -9.09 15.65
C CYS A 410 -27.20 -10.56 16.12
N LYS A 411 -28.39 -11.03 16.49
CA LYS A 411 -28.64 -12.42 16.92
C LYS A 411 -28.96 -13.34 15.73
N SER A 412 -28.16 -13.33 14.67
CA SER A 412 -28.45 -14.11 13.46
C SER A 412 -28.03 -15.58 13.53
N ASP A 413 -27.24 -15.98 14.53
CA ASP A 413 -26.72 -17.34 14.62
C ASP A 413 -27.45 -18.16 15.69
N SER A 414 -28.23 -19.14 15.23
CA SER A 414 -29.04 -20.04 16.05
C SER A 414 -28.25 -21.06 16.89
N ASN A 415 -26.92 -20.92 16.99
CA ASN A 415 -26.06 -21.86 17.71
C ASN A 415 -24.97 -21.22 18.59
N THR A 416 -25.04 -19.91 18.87
CA THR A 416 -24.04 -19.22 19.70
C THR A 416 -24.67 -18.38 20.82
N ASP A 417 -25.71 -18.89 21.47
CA ASP A 417 -26.33 -18.20 22.62
C ASP A 417 -25.34 -17.93 23.76
N PHE A 418 -24.26 -18.70 23.91
CA PHE A 418 -23.23 -18.47 24.92
C PHE A 418 -22.24 -17.35 24.53
N VAL A 419 -21.79 -17.30 23.27
CA VAL A 419 -20.81 -16.30 22.79
C VAL A 419 -21.47 -14.94 22.56
N ALA A 420 -22.72 -14.92 22.10
CA ALA A 420 -23.52 -13.70 21.97
C ALA A 420 -23.90 -13.08 23.32
N GLN A 421 -23.94 -13.87 24.40
CA GLN A 421 -24.10 -13.37 25.78
C GLN A 421 -22.81 -12.83 26.38
N LEU A 422 -21.64 -13.26 25.89
CA LEU A 422 -20.32 -12.78 26.34
C LEU A 422 -19.95 -11.41 25.75
N HIS A 423 -20.43 -11.10 24.55
CA HIS A 423 -20.21 -9.81 23.89
C HIS A 423 -21.45 -8.93 24.03
N THR A 424 -21.71 -8.42 25.24
CA THR A 424 -22.75 -7.42 25.46
C THR A 424 -22.42 -6.14 24.70
N SER A 425 -23.44 -5.35 24.36
CA SER A 425 -23.23 -4.00 23.80
C SER A 425 -22.32 -3.18 24.72
N GLU A 426 -22.48 -3.29 26.03
CA GLU A 426 -21.61 -2.65 27.03
C GLU A 426 -20.14 -3.08 26.89
N PHE A 427 -19.86 -4.38 26.70
CA PHE A 427 -18.49 -4.87 26.49
C PHE A 427 -17.90 -4.39 25.17
N LEU A 428 -18.67 -4.46 24.07
CA LEU A 428 -18.25 -3.94 22.76
C LEU A 428 -17.96 -2.44 22.81
N ASN A 429 -18.70 -1.73 23.65
CA ASN A 429 -18.54 -0.31 23.91
C ASN A 429 -17.26 0.03 24.71
N THR A 430 -16.62 -0.96 25.36
CA THR A 430 -15.32 -0.76 26.04
C THR A 430 -14.10 -1.00 25.16
N ILE A 431 -14.26 -1.47 23.92
CA ILE A 431 -13.14 -1.85 23.06
C ILE A 431 -12.53 -0.59 22.42
N LYS A 432 -11.27 -0.28 22.76
CA LYS A 432 -10.44 0.73 22.08
C LYS A 432 -9.44 0.05 21.15
N CYS A 433 -9.51 0.34 19.85
CA CYS A 433 -8.63 -0.22 18.82
C CYS A 433 -7.76 0.88 18.20
N SER A 434 -6.45 0.63 18.06
CA SER A 434 -5.52 1.57 17.43
C SER A 434 -5.85 1.76 15.94
N GLY A 435 -6.00 3.00 15.50
CA GLY A 435 -6.27 3.33 14.08
C GLY A 435 -7.75 3.38 13.70
N THR A 436 -8.66 3.17 14.66
CA THR A 436 -10.10 3.42 14.50
C THR A 436 -10.56 4.47 15.50
N PRO A 437 -11.60 5.28 15.20
CA PRO A 437 -12.19 6.19 16.16
C PRO A 437 -12.65 5.45 17.43
N ASN A 438 -12.58 6.11 18.59
CA ASN A 438 -13.05 5.54 19.85
C ASN A 438 -14.55 5.19 19.77
N HIS A 439 -14.97 4.25 20.63
CA HIS A 439 -16.35 3.76 20.70
C HIS A 439 -17.37 4.90 20.83
N GLU A 440 -17.04 5.90 21.65
CA GLU A 440 -17.86 7.06 21.90
C GLU A 440 -17.27 8.27 21.16
N LEU A 441 -18.05 8.85 20.26
CA LEU A 441 -17.73 10.11 19.59
C LEU A 441 -18.74 11.16 20.06
N ILE A 442 -18.26 12.21 20.71
CA ILE A 442 -19.07 13.31 21.28
C ILE A 442 -19.24 14.44 20.28
#